data_AF-A0A834PSE4-F1
#
_entry.id   AF-A0A834PSE4-F1
#
_cell.length_a   1.000
_cell.length_b   1.000
_cell.length_c   1.000
_cell.angle_alpha   90.00
_cell.angle_beta   90.00
_cell.angle_gamma   90.00
#
_symmetry.space_group_name_H-M   'P 1'
#
loop_
_entity.id
_entity.type
_entity.pdbx_description
1 polymer ?
#
loop_
_entity_poly.entity_id
_entity_poly.type
_entity_poly.pdbx_seq_one_letter_code
_entity_poly.pdbx_strand_id
1 'polypeptide(L)' 'MASPKSMLKDAQMMAQILKDMGTTEYEPRVINQMLEFAFQYVTTILDDAKMYSSHAKKATLDADDI' A
#
# COMPACT_ATOMS: atom_id res chain seq x y z
N MET A 1 -5.93 -12.42 0.60
CA MET A 1 -4.56 -12.60 0.06
C MET A 1 -4.56 -12.02 -1.35
N ALA A 2 -3.69 -11.05 -1.66
CA ALA A 2 -3.58 -10.51 -3.01
C ALA A 2 -3.21 -11.63 -4.01
N SER A 3 -3.63 -11.51 -5.26
CA SER A 3 -3.32 -12.54 -6.26
C SER A 3 -1.81 -12.56 -6.56
N PRO A 4 -1.20 -13.71 -6.88
CA PRO A 4 0.21 -13.77 -7.26
C PRO A 4 0.54 -12.86 -8.46
N LYS A 5 -0.42 -12.65 -9.37
CA LYS A 5 -0.28 -11.77 -10.53
C LYS A 5 -0.27 -10.29 -10.17
N SER A 6 -0.99 -9.86 -9.12
CA SER A 6 -0.97 -8.46 -8.67
C SER A 6 0.33 -8.14 -7.95
N MET A 7 0.82 -9.05 -7.09
CA MET A 7 2.12 -8.85 -6.40
C MET A 7 3.28 -8.68 -7.38
N LEU A 8 3.29 -9.41 -8.50
CA LEU A 8 4.31 -9.24 -9.53
C LEU A 8 4.29 -7.85 -10.19
N LYS A 9 3.09 -7.29 -10.41
CA LYS A 9 2.94 -5.94 -10.96
C LYS A 9 3.37 -4.89 -9.93
N ASP A 10 3.01 -5.07 -8.67
CA ASP A 10 3.36 -4.13 -7.60
C ASP A 10 4.88 -4.09 -7.37
N ALA A 11 5.55 -5.23 -7.47
CA ALA A 11 7.01 -5.31 -7.43
C ALA A 11 7.67 -4.55 -8.60
N GLN A 12 7.11 -4.67 -9.82
CA GLN A 12 7.59 -3.92 -10.98
C GLN A 12 7.39 -2.41 -10.80
N MET A 13 6.24 -1.99 -10.27
CA MET A 13 5.99 -0.58 -9.97
C MET A 13 6.94 -0.05 -8.88
N MET A 14 7.20 -0.83 -7.83
CA MET A 14 8.13 -0.45 -6.78
C MET A 14 9.56 -0.30 -7.31
N ALA A 15 10.01 -1.20 -8.18
CA ALA A 15 11.31 -1.09 -8.84
C ALA A 15 11.41 0.17 -9.71
N GLN A 16 10.32 0.54 -10.38
CA GLN A 16 10.25 1.76 -11.19
C GLN A 16 10.30 3.02 -10.31
N ILE A 17 9.60 3.04 -9.18
CA ILE A 17 9.66 4.15 -8.21
C ILE A 17 11.10 4.36 -7.71
N LEU A 18 11.79 3.29 -7.33
CA LEU A 18 13.19 3.37 -6.89
C LEU A 18 14.10 3.95 -7.98
N LYS A 19 13.87 3.54 -9.24
CA LYS A 19 14.60 4.06 -10.40
C LYS A 19 14.33 5.55 -10.63
N ASP A 20 13.08 5.98 -10.53
CA ASP A 20 12.67 7.38 -10.71
C ASP A 20 13.25 8.28 -9.59
N MET A 21 13.48 7.71 -8.40
CA MET A 21 14.17 8.37 -7.29
C MET A 21 15.71 8.40 -7.45
N GLY A 22 16.25 7.82 -8.53
CA GLY A 22 17.70 7.77 -8.78
C GLY A 22 18.43 6.61 -8.10
N THR A 23 17.71 5.71 -7.42
CA THR A 23 18.29 4.52 -6.77
C THR A 23 18.28 3.35 -7.75
N THR A 24 19.38 3.16 -8.46
CA THR A 24 19.54 2.06 -9.43
C THR A 24 20.18 0.81 -8.84
N GLU A 25 20.86 0.94 -7.70
CA GLU A 25 21.52 -0.14 -7.00
C GLU A 25 20.87 -0.35 -5.63
N TYR A 26 20.24 -1.50 -5.45
CA TYR A 26 19.62 -1.91 -4.19
C TYR A 26 19.59 -3.43 -4.09
N GLU A 27 19.56 -3.94 -2.86
CA GLU A 27 19.36 -5.37 -2.65
C GLU A 27 17.91 -5.77 -3.05
N PRO A 28 17.70 -6.94 -3.67
CA PRO A 28 16.35 -7.40 -4.04
C PRO A 28 15.33 -7.41 -2.89
N ARG A 29 15.81 -7.58 -1.65
CA ARG A 29 14.97 -7.57 -0.44
C ARG A 29 14.31 -6.21 -0.17
N VAL A 30 14.89 -5.11 -0.66
CA VAL A 30 14.34 -3.76 -0.49
C VAL A 30 12.95 -3.65 -1.13
N ILE A 31 12.73 -4.26 -2.30
CA ILE A 31 11.42 -4.29 -2.95
C ILE A 31 10.38 -4.94 -2.03
N ASN A 32 10.71 -6.12 -1.47
CA ASN A 32 9.80 -6.83 -0.58
C ASN A 32 9.49 -6.01 0.69
N GLN A 33 10.50 -5.37 1.28
CA GLN A 33 10.32 -4.52 2.45
C GLN A 33 9.43 -3.30 2.15
N MET A 34 9.57 -2.69 0.96
CA MET A 34 8.73 -1.57 0.56
C MET A 34 7.30 -1.99 0.25
N LEU A 35 7.10 -3.18 -0.33
CA LEU A 35 5.77 -3.75 -0.51
C LEU A 35 5.09 -4.06 0.83
N GLU A 36 5.81 -4.66 1.77
CA GLU A 36 5.31 -4.91 3.14
C GLU A 36 4.92 -3.62 3.84
N PHE A 37 5.78 -2.60 3.77
CA PHE A 37 5.50 -1.27 4.33
C PHE A 37 4.24 -0.66 3.72
N ALA A 38 4.14 -0.63 2.39
CA ALA A 38 2.99 -0.05 1.71
C ALA A 38 1.69 -0.78 2.08
N PHE A 39 1.73 -2.12 2.15
CA PHE A 39 0.56 -2.92 2.51
C PHE A 39 0.13 -2.67 3.95
N GLN A 40 1.06 -2.68 4.90
CA GLN A 40 0.77 -2.39 6.31
C GLN A 40 0.24 -0.97 6.48
N TYR A 41 0.88 0.03 5.87
CA TYR A 41 0.50 1.42 5.96
C TYR A 41 -0.93 1.67 5.45
N VAL A 42 -1.25 1.18 4.24
CA VAL A 42 -2.60 1.31 3.66
C VAL A 42 -3.63 0.57 4.51
N THR A 43 -3.29 -0.61 5.04
CA THR A 43 -4.21 -1.36 5.91
C THR A 43 -4.54 -0.59 7.18
N THR A 44 -3.53 0.00 7.84
CA THR A 44 -3.73 0.80 9.04
C THR A 44 -4.62 2.02 8.76
N ILE A 45 -4.37 2.76 7.67
CA ILE A 45 -5.21 3.89 7.27
C ILE A 45 -6.65 3.44 7.04
N LEU A 46 -6.86 2.34 6.32
CA LEU A 46 -8.21 1.85 6.04
C LEU A 46 -8.94 1.35 7.30
N ASP A 47 -8.22 0.85 8.29
CA ASP A 47 -8.81 0.45 9.56
C ASP A 47 -9.23 1.65 10.41
N ASP A 48 -8.43 2.72 10.42
CA ASP A 48 -8.81 4.00 11.03
C ASP A 48 -10.01 4.62 10.30
N ALA A 49 -10.00 4.59 8.97
CA ALA A 49 -11.10 5.12 8.16
C ALA A 49 -12.42 4.38 8.42
N LYS A 50 -12.39 3.05 8.56
CA LYS A 50 -13.58 2.28 8.99
C LYS A 50 -14.06 2.70 10.37
N MET A 51 -13.14 2.97 11.29
CA MET A 51 -13.48 3.43 12.63
C MET A 51 -14.20 4.78 12.57
N TYR A 52 -13.67 5.75 11.81
CA TYR A 52 -14.32 7.06 11.63
C TYR A 52 -15.68 6.96 10.94
N SER A 53 -15.79 6.18 9.87
CA SER A 53 -17.05 5.94 9.15
C SER A 53 -18.12 5.35 10.07
N SER A 54 -17.73 4.37 10.92
CA SER A 54 -18.61 3.76 11.92
C SER A 54 -19.04 4.76 13.00
N HIS A 55 -18.13 5.60 13.50
CA HIS A 55 -18.47 6.67 14.44
C HIS A 55 -19.46 7.69 13.84
N ALA A 56 -19.34 7.97 12.55
CA ALA A 56 -20.26 8.82 11.80
C ALA A 56 -21.57 8.11 11.39
N LYS A 57 -21.72 6.81 11.72
CA LYS A 57 -22.86 5.95 11.34
C LYS A 57 -23.10 5.87 9.83
N LYS A 58 -22.03 5.97 9.04
CA LYS A 58 -22.07 5.84 7.58
C LYS A 58 -22.14 4.36 7.22
N ALA A 59 -22.93 4.03 6.19
CA ALA A 59 -23.08 2.65 5.71
C ALA A 59 -21.94 2.22 4.78
N THR A 60 -21.22 3.19 4.21
CA THR A 60 -20.14 3.00 3.25
C THR A 60 -19.02 3.98 3.55
N LEU A 61 -17.79 3.52 3.33
CA LEU A 61 -16.57 4.31 3.48
C LEU A 61 -16.43 5.24 2.27
N ASP A 62 -16.09 6.51 2.50
CA ASP A 62 -15.82 7.49 1.44
C ASP A 62 -14.50 8.25 1.67
N ALA A 63 -14.21 9.20 0.78
CA ALA A 63 -12.94 9.93 0.80
C ALA A 63 -12.79 10.85 2.02
N ASP A 64 -13.86 11.22 2.71
CA ASP A 64 -13.78 12.04 3.92
C ASP A 64 -13.38 11.21 5.16
N ASP A 65 -13.47 9.87 5.06
CA ASP A 65 -13.08 8.96 6.14
C ASP A 65 -11.56 8.64 6.11
N ILE A 66 -10.83 8.99 5.04
CA ILE A 66 -9.39 8.73 4.84
C ILE A 66 -8.57 9.99 5.14
#